data_AF-A0A349K831-F1
#
_entry.id   AF-A0A349K831-F1
#
_cell.length_a   1.000
_cell.length_b   1.000
_cell.length_c   1.000
_cell.angle_alpha   90.00
_cell.angle_beta   90.00
_cell.angle_gamma   90.00
#
_symmetry.space_group_name_H-M   'P 1'
#
loop_
_entity.id
_entity.type
_entity.pdbx_description
1 polymer ?
#
loop_
_entity_poly.entity_id
_entity_poly.type
_entity_poly.pdbx_seq_one_letter_code
_entity_poly.pdbx_strand_id
1 'polypeptide(L)'
;LADGRFITGESKVKESSSEIKELFIDPPDVKASPTAIKAIANADLIVIGPGSLYTSILPVLMVPGIVEAIAESKGIKYYICNV
;
A
#
# COMPACT_ATOMS: atom_id res chain seq x y z
N LEU A 1 12.97 4.10 10.69
CA LEU A 1 12.71 5.56 10.86
C LEU A 1 13.96 6.35 10.49
N ALA A 2 13.85 7.66 10.25
CA ALA A 2 15.00 8.51 9.91
C ALA A 2 16.09 8.50 11.01
N ASP A 3 15.69 8.32 12.27
CA ASP A 3 16.57 8.18 13.44
C ASP A 3 17.17 6.77 13.65
N GLY A 4 16.94 5.84 12.72
CA GLY A 4 17.46 4.47 12.79
C GLY A 4 16.63 3.49 13.63
N ARG A 5 15.58 3.93 14.33
CA ARG A 5 14.69 3.02 15.07
C ARG A 5 13.76 2.24 14.13
N PHE A 6 13.33 1.07 14.60
CA PHE A 6 12.30 0.25 13.97
C PHE A 6 11.04 0.24 14.84
N ILE A 7 9.87 0.33 14.20
CA ILE A 7 8.56 0.22 14.84
C ILE A 7 7.76 -0.83 14.08
N THR A 8 7.15 -1.75 14.82
CA THR A 8 6.25 -2.77 14.27
C THR A 8 4.83 -2.54 14.79
N GLY A 9 3.86 -2.58 13.87
CA GLY A 9 2.44 -2.41 14.15
C GLY A 9 1.92 -1.04 13.74
N GLU A 10 0.81 -1.03 13.01
CA GLU A 10 0.21 0.16 12.40
C GLU A 10 -0.07 1.28 13.43
N SER A 11 -0.68 0.93 14.57
CA SER A 11 -1.10 1.90 15.59
C SER A 11 0.06 2.72 16.16
N LYS A 12 1.27 2.11 16.23
CA LYS A 12 2.46 2.75 16.79
C LYS A 12 3.12 3.74 15.84
N VAL A 13 2.80 3.69 14.55
CA VAL A 13 3.37 4.58 13.55
C VAL A 13 3.00 6.04 13.85
N LYS A 14 1.77 6.28 14.32
CA LYS A 14 1.28 7.63 14.69
C LYS A 14 1.90 8.19 15.97
N GLU A 15 2.45 7.32 16.82
CA GLU A 15 3.06 7.70 18.10
C GLU A 15 4.53 8.12 17.93
N SER A 16 5.13 7.85 16.76
CA SER A 16 6.51 8.25 16.46
C SER A 16 6.59 9.71 16.06
N SER A 17 7.51 10.45 16.70
CA SER A 17 7.89 11.82 16.31
C SER A 17 8.93 11.87 15.19
N SER A 18 9.55 10.74 14.83
CA SER A 18 10.54 10.68 13.75
C SER A 18 9.88 10.37 12.41
N GLU A 19 10.40 10.98 11.35
CA GLU A 19 10.00 10.72 9.97
C GLU A 19 10.18 9.25 9.57
N ILE A 20 9.27 8.78 8.71
CA ILE A 20 9.31 7.44 8.13
C ILE A 20 10.29 7.45 6.96
N LYS A 21 11.40 6.72 7.12
CA LYS A 21 12.41 6.54 6.07
C LYS A 21 12.07 5.38 5.13
N GLU A 22 11.68 4.25 5.69
CA GLU A 22 11.40 2.99 4.99
C GLU A 22 10.20 2.31 5.64
N LEU A 23 9.42 1.61 4.82
CA LEU A 23 8.26 0.80 5.21
C LEU A 23 8.44 -0.58 4.59
N PHE A 24 8.04 -1.62 5.32
CA PHE A 24 8.00 -3.00 4.83
C PHE A 24 6.84 -3.74 5.48
N ILE A 25 6.43 -4.84 4.84
CA ILE A 25 5.44 -5.78 5.36
C ILE A 25 6.15 -7.04 5.85
N ASP A 26 5.57 -7.67 6.87
CA ASP A 26 6.07 -8.92 7.45
C ASP A 26 4.89 -9.90 7.59
N PRO A 27 4.92 -11.07 6.94
CA PRO A 27 6.00 -11.59 6.10
C PRO A 27 6.08 -10.90 4.72
N PRO A 28 7.28 -10.78 4.11
CA PRO A 28 7.48 -10.10 2.82
C PRO A 28 6.92 -10.88 1.63
N ASP A 29 6.69 -12.19 1.76
CA ASP A 29 6.20 -13.10 0.73
C ASP A 29 4.69 -13.39 0.85
N VAL A 30 3.95 -12.52 1.53
CA VAL A 30 2.50 -12.61 1.62
C VAL A 30 1.87 -12.67 0.23
N LYS A 31 0.88 -13.54 0.05
CA LYS A 31 0.22 -13.73 -1.25
C LYS A 31 -0.96 -12.79 -1.39
N ALA A 32 -1.02 -12.07 -2.51
CA ALA A 32 -2.21 -11.33 -2.89
C ALA A 32 -3.43 -12.26 -3.00
N SER A 33 -4.60 -11.75 -2.62
CA SER A 33 -5.87 -12.45 -2.82
C SER A 33 -6.15 -12.64 -4.31
N PRO A 34 -6.38 -13.88 -4.80
CA PRO A 34 -6.70 -14.11 -6.21
C PRO A 34 -7.93 -13.32 -6.69
N THR A 35 -8.92 -13.15 -5.81
CA THR A 35 -10.12 -12.34 -6.10
C THR A 35 -9.78 -10.87 -6.28
N ALA A 36 -8.85 -10.33 -5.49
CA ALA A 36 -8.40 -8.95 -5.63
C ALA A 36 -7.65 -8.74 -6.95
N ILE A 37 -6.73 -9.65 -7.31
CA ILE A 37 -6.01 -9.62 -8.58
C ILE A 37 -6.98 -9.64 -9.76
N LYS A 38 -7.98 -10.54 -9.72
CA LYS A 38 -9.02 -10.62 -10.76
C LYS A 38 -9.84 -9.33 -10.84
N ALA A 39 -10.20 -8.73 -9.70
CA ALA A 39 -10.95 -7.48 -9.67
C ALA A 39 -10.14 -6.32 -10.30
N ILE A 40 -8.86 -6.21 -9.96
CA ILE A 40 -7.95 -5.20 -10.52
C ILE A 40 -7.81 -5.36 -12.03
N ALA A 41 -7.62 -6.60 -12.51
CA ALA A 41 -7.44 -6.90 -13.93
C ALA A 41 -8.67 -6.55 -14.80
N ASN A 42 -9.87 -6.63 -14.23
CA ASN A 42 -11.14 -6.36 -14.93
C ASN A 42 -11.72 -4.98 -14.62
N ALA A 43 -11.04 -4.15 -13.83
CA ALA A 43 -11.54 -2.84 -13.44
C ALA A 43 -11.46 -1.86 -14.63
N ASP A 44 -12.56 -1.15 -14.90
CA ASP A 44 -12.55 0.01 -15.81
C ASP A 44 -11.90 1.24 -15.16
N LEU A 45 -11.91 1.29 -13.83
CA LEU A 45 -11.38 2.36 -13.00
C LEU A 45 -10.77 1.78 -11.72
N ILE A 46 -9.54 2.19 -11.40
CA ILE A 46 -8.84 1.88 -10.16
C ILE A 46 -8.63 3.19 -9.41
N VAL A 47 -9.15 3.28 -8.19
CA VAL A 47 -8.99 4.43 -7.31
C VAL A 47 -8.07 4.06 -6.16
N ILE A 48 -7.02 4.84 -5.96
CA ILE A 48 -6.05 4.70 -4.88
C ILE A 48 -6.26 5.89 -3.94
N GLY A 49 -6.73 5.62 -2.72
CA GLY A 49 -7.03 6.66 -1.72
C GLY A 49 -8.45 7.24 -1.82
N PRO A 50 -8.77 8.28 -1.02
CA PRO A 50 -7.88 8.87 -0.02
C PRO A 50 -7.65 7.92 1.15
N GLY A 51 -6.57 8.13 1.90
CA GLY A 51 -6.23 7.30 3.05
C GLY A 51 -4.87 7.65 3.60
N SER A 52 -4.54 7.18 4.80
CA SER A 52 -3.20 7.43 5.37
C SER A 52 -2.15 6.76 4.48
N LEU A 53 -1.21 7.54 3.96
CA LEU A 53 -0.24 7.04 2.97
C LEU A 53 0.52 5.81 3.50
N TYR A 54 1.07 5.90 4.71
CA TYR A 54 1.92 4.87 5.30
C TYR A 54 1.18 3.72 5.98
N THR A 55 -0.07 3.94 6.41
CA THR A 55 -0.82 2.95 7.20
C THR A 55 -2.02 2.38 6.48
N SER A 56 -2.42 2.93 5.33
CA SER A 56 -3.58 2.44 4.56
C SER A 56 -3.22 2.15 3.11
N ILE A 57 -2.54 3.08 2.43
CA ILE A 57 -2.30 2.97 0.99
C ILE A 57 -1.09 2.09 0.69
N LEU A 58 0.09 2.47 1.20
CA LEU A 58 1.32 1.73 0.93
C LEU A 58 1.25 0.27 1.40
N PRO A 59 0.73 -0.08 2.60
CA PRO A 59 0.66 -1.48 3.02
C PRO A 59 -0.06 -2.41 2.03
N VAL A 60 -1.10 -1.91 1.35
CA VAL A 60 -1.82 -2.68 0.31
C VAL A 60 -0.98 -2.80 -0.95
N LEU A 61 -0.32 -1.71 -1.38
CA LEU A 61 0.56 -1.71 -2.57
C LEU A 61 1.84 -2.52 -2.37
N MET A 62 2.28 -2.72 -1.13
CA MET A 62 3.46 -3.53 -0.82
C MET A 62 3.22 -5.05 -0.92
N VAL A 63 1.97 -5.49 -1.03
CA VAL A 63 1.65 -6.91 -1.21
C VAL A 63 2.10 -7.36 -2.61
N PRO A 64 2.98 -8.37 -2.71
CA PRO A 64 3.47 -8.89 -4.00
C PRO A 64 2.33 -9.22 -4.97
N GLY A 65 2.42 -8.72 -6.21
CA GLY A 65 1.43 -8.94 -7.27
C GLY A 65 0.37 -7.83 -7.39
N ILE A 66 0.16 -6.99 -6.36
CA ILE A 66 -0.85 -5.92 -6.41
C ILE A 66 -0.42 -4.82 -7.38
N VAL A 67 0.83 -4.34 -7.28
CA VAL A 67 1.33 -3.26 -8.15
C VAL A 67 1.41 -3.73 -9.60
N GLU A 68 1.85 -4.96 -9.83
CA GLU A 68 1.90 -5.58 -11.15
C GLU A 68 0.50 -5.65 -11.77
N ALA A 69 -0.49 -6.14 -11.02
CA ALA A 69 -1.88 -6.20 -11.50
C ALA A 69 -2.44 -4.80 -11.82
N ILE A 70 -2.16 -3.80 -10.99
CA ILE A 70 -2.60 -2.40 -11.24
C ILE A 70 -1.94 -1.85 -12.50
N ALA A 71 -0.63 -2.10 -12.69
CA ALA A 71 0.12 -1.64 -13.85
C ALA A 71 -0.36 -2.30 -15.15
N GLU A 72 -0.64 -3.60 -15.13
CA GLU A 72 -1.11 -4.38 -16.28
C GLU A 72 -2.58 -4.12 -16.62
N SER A 73 -3.40 -3.71 -15.65
CA SER A 73 -4.82 -3.42 -15.87
C SER A 73 -5.00 -2.33 -16.93
N LYS A 74 -6.06 -2.46 -17.74
CA LYS A 74 -6.43 -1.44 -18.74
C LYS A 74 -7.28 -0.31 -18.16
N GLY A 75 -7.77 -0.47 -16.92
CA GLY A 75 -8.55 0.55 -16.24
C GLY A 75 -7.81 1.87 -16.06
N ILE A 76 -8.56 2.96 -15.96
CA ILE A 76 -8.00 4.28 -15.64
C ILE A 76 -7.57 4.27 -14.17
N LYS A 77 -6.41 4.87 -13.84
CA LYS A 77 -5.89 4.92 -12.47
C LYS A 77 -5.98 6.35 -11.93
N TYR A 78 -6.65 6.51 -10.79
CA TYR A 78 -6.72 7.79 -10.08
C TYR A 78 -6.10 7.63 -8.69
N TYR A 79 -5.22 8.56 -8.33
CA TYR A 79 -4.76 8.72 -6.95
C TYR A 79 -5.45 9.94 -6.34
N ILE A 80 -6.17 9.72 -5.24
CA ILE A 80 -6.80 10.80 -4.46
C ILE A 80 -5.84 11.15 -3.33
N CYS A 81 -5.13 12.26 -3.51
CA CYS A 81 -4.17 12.77 -2.54
C CYS A 81 -4.89 13.26 -1.27
N ASN A 82 -4.22 13.12 -0.12
CA ASN A 82 -4.67 13.67 1.14
C ASN A 82 -4.70 15.21 1.08
N VAL A 83 -5.63 15.80 1.85
CA VAL A 83 -5.78 17.27 2.01
C VAL A 83 -5.01 17.75 3.23
#